data_AF-A0ABD5MZA7-F1
#
_entry.id   AF-A0ABD5MZA7-F1
#
_cell.length_a   1.000
_cell.length_b   1.000
_cell.length_c   1.000
_cell.angle_alpha   90.00
_cell.angle_beta   90.00
_cell.angle_gamma   90.00
#
_symmetry.space_group_name_H-M   'P 1'
#
loop_
_entity.id
_entity.type
_entity.pdbx_description
1 polymer ?
#
loop_
_entity_poly.entity_id
_entity_poly.type
_entity_poly.pdbx_seq_one_letter_code
_entity_poly.pdbx_strand_id
1 'polypeptide(L)' 'MSGIQFRMYRRLIRKFEKVGAISEDTAVSIEDAKLDLQEQGWLDYFAGSFLGSIKKIIDQRYYRDNYTDYTQV' A
#
# COMPACT_ATOMS: atom_id res chain seq x y z
N MET A 1 4.91 0.05 -15.29
CA MET A 1 3.85 0.75 -14.53
C MET A 1 3.53 2.04 -15.27
N SER A 2 2.27 2.31 -15.63
CA SER A 2 1.87 3.56 -16.32
C SER A 2 1.92 4.77 -15.37
N GLY A 3 1.92 6.00 -15.90
CA GLY A 3 1.99 7.21 -15.07
C GLY A 3 0.84 7.36 -14.08
N ILE A 4 -0.37 6.91 -14.44
CA ILE A 4 -1.54 6.90 -13.55
C ILE A 4 -1.36 5.85 -12.45
N GLN A 5 -0.92 4.64 -12.80
CA GLN A 5 -0.64 3.58 -11.84
C GLN A 5 0.42 4.03 -10.81
N PHE A 6 1.52 4.64 -11.26
CA PHE A 6 2.57 5.13 -10.37
C PHE A 6 2.06 6.23 -9.41
N ARG A 7 1.23 7.15 -9.90
CA ARG A 7 0.64 8.20 -9.06
C ARG A 7 -0.26 7.61 -7.97
N MET A 8 -1.11 6.64 -8.32
CA MET A 8 -2.00 5.98 -7.35
C MET A 8 -1.22 5.15 -6.34
N TYR A 9 -0.20 4.42 -6.80
CA TYR A 9 0.70 3.68 -5.93
C TYR A 9 1.36 4.59 -4.88
N ARG A 10 1.99 5.69 -5.31
CA ARG A 10 2.63 6.66 -4.40
C ARG A 10 1.63 7.29 -3.43
N ARG A 11 0.38 7.48 -3.85
CA ARG A 11 -0.68 8.04 -3.00
C ARG A 11 -1.09 7.07 -1.89
N LEU A 12 -1.26 5.79 -2.21
CA LEU A 12 -1.52 4.73 -1.22
C LEU A 12 -0.38 4.58 -0.22
N ILE A 13 0.87 4.51 -0.71
CA ILE A 13 2.07 4.41 0.13
C ILE A 13 2.12 5.56 1.15
N ARG A 14 1.92 6.80 0.72
CA ARG A 14 1.92 7.97 1.61
C ARG A 14 0.83 7.91 2.67
N LYS A 15 -0.35 7.36 2.34
CA LYS A 15 -1.44 7.22 3.31
C LYS A 15 -1.10 6.18 4.37
N PHE A 16 -0.57 5.02 3.97
CA PHE A 16 -0.10 4.00 4.91
C PHE A 16 1.03 4.53 5.80
N GLU A 17 2.03 5.21 5.23
CA GLU A 17 3.10 5.84 6.01
C GLU A 17 2.58 6.88 7.01
N LYS A 18 1.61 7.69 6.60
CA LYS A 18 1.01 8.73 7.46
C LYS A 18 0.29 8.15 8.68
N VAL A 19 -0.30 6.97 8.55
CA VAL A 19 -1.00 6.28 9.65
C VAL A 19 -0.10 5.25 10.35
N GLY A 20 1.17 5.16 9.97
CA GLY A 20 2.14 4.26 10.59
C GLY A 20 2.03 2.80 10.16
N ALA A 21 1.24 2.49 9.11
CA ALA A 21 1.07 1.13 8.59
C ALA A 21 2.26 0.71 7.73
N ILE A 22 3.39 0.44 8.38
CA ILE A 22 4.69 0.16 7.74
C ILE A 22 5.23 -1.25 8.02
N SER A 23 4.44 -2.08 8.69
CA SER A 23 4.75 -3.47 9.02
C SER A 23 3.46 -4.26 9.24
N GLU A 24 3.57 -5.58 9.30
CA GLU A 24 2.43 -6.47 9.58
C GLU A 24 1.75 -6.14 10.92
N ASP A 25 2.54 -5.91 11.97
CA ASP A 25 2.03 -5.54 13.31
C ASP A 25 1.28 -4.20 13.33
N THR A 26 1.58 -3.32 12.38
CA THR A 26 0.97 -1.99 12.25
C THR A 26 -0.05 -1.93 11.13
N ALA A 27 -0.46 -3.08 10.57
CA ALA A 27 -1.42 -3.12 9.48
C ALA A 27 -2.77 -2.51 9.90
N VAL A 28 -3.31 -1.68 9.00
CA VAL A 28 -4.54 -0.90 9.24
C VAL A 28 -5.63 -1.26 8.27
N SER A 29 -6.89 -1.03 8.68
CA SER A 29 -8.04 -1.16 7.79
C SER A 29 -8.06 -0.06 6.72
N ILE A 30 -8.94 -0.23 5.73
CA ILE A 30 -9.19 0.77 4.68
C ILE A 30 -9.71 2.08 5.29
N GLU A 31 -10.55 1.97 6.31
CA GLU A 31 -11.15 3.07 7.07
C GLU A 31 -10.10 3.84 7.86
N ASP A 32 -9.20 3.14 8.55
CA ASP A 32 -8.10 3.72 9.32
C ASP A 32 -7.11 4.47 8.42
N ALA A 33 -6.80 3.91 7.25
CA ALA A 33 -5.99 4.55 6.21
C ALA A 33 -6.74 5.66 5.47
N LYS A 34 -8.05 5.85 5.73
CA LYS A 34 -8.94 6.84 5.10
C LYS A 34 -8.88 6.78 3.58
N LEU A 35 -8.95 5.57 3.02
CA LEU A 35 -8.89 5.39 1.56
C LEU A 35 -10.24 5.71 0.91
N ASP A 36 -10.21 6.47 -0.18
CA ASP A 36 -11.38 6.75 -0.99
C ASP A 36 -11.72 5.57 -1.93
N LEU A 37 -12.89 5.61 -2.57
CA LEU A 37 -13.37 4.52 -3.44
C LEU A 37 -12.43 4.25 -4.63
N GLN A 38 -11.76 5.28 -5.14
CA GLN A 38 -10.82 5.11 -6.24
C GLN A 38 -9.55 4.40 -5.74
N GLU A 39 -9.02 4.85 -4.60
CA GLU A 39 -7.86 4.25 -3.93
C GLU A 39 -8.11 2.80 -3.54
N GLN A 40 -9.31 2.46 -3.06
CA GLN A 40 -9.72 1.08 -2.75
C GLN A 40 -9.67 0.17 -3.99
N GLY A 41 -10.17 0.63 -5.14
CA GLY A 41 -10.09 -0.14 -6.38
C GLY A 41 -8.66 -0.41 -6.85
N TRP A 42 -7.74 0.54 -6.60
CA TRP A 42 -6.31 0.36 -6.87
C TRP A 42 -5.61 -0.50 -5.82
N LEU A 43 -6.11 -0.53 -4.59
CA LEU A 43 -5.49 -1.25 -3.49
C LEU A 43 -5.42 -2.74 -3.79
N ASP A 44 -6.51 -3.36 -4.24
CA ASP A 44 -6.53 -4.79 -4.56
C ASP A 44 -5.60 -5.11 -5.74
N TYR A 45 -5.51 -4.21 -6.72
CA TYR A 45 -4.57 -4.32 -7.84
C TYR A 45 -3.11 -4.33 -7.37
N PHE A 46 -2.75 -3.49 -6.39
CA PHE A 46 -1.39 -3.41 -5.89
C PHE A 46 -1.06 -4.46 -4.82
N ALA A 47 -2.03 -4.82 -3.96
CA ALA A 47 -1.86 -5.82 -2.91
C ALA A 47 -1.84 -7.25 -3.44
N GLY A 48 -2.52 -7.51 -4.57
CA GLY A 48 -2.52 -8.82 -5.24
C GLY A 48 -1.30 -9.08 -6.12
N SER A 49 -0.47 -8.06 -6.39
CA SER A 49 0.75 -8.21 -7.19
C SER A 49 1.92 -8.65 -6.31
N PHE A 50 2.57 -9.75 -6.69
CA PHE A 50 3.76 -10.36 -6.06
C PHE A 50 4.91 -9.38 -5.75
N LEU A 51 4.92 -8.19 -6.35
CA LEU A 51 5.97 -7.16 -6.24
C LEU A 51 5.51 -5.88 -5.52
N GLY A 52 4.30 -5.82 -4.98
CA GLY A 52 3.80 -4.63 -4.31
C GLY A 52 4.44 -4.45 -2.93
N SER A 53 5.04 -3.29 -2.67
CA SER A 53 5.37 -2.85 -1.30
C SER A 53 4.12 -2.60 -0.44
N ILE A 54 2.94 -3.06 -0.87
CA ILE A 54 1.68 -3.03 -0.11
C ILE A 54 1.28 -4.48 0.08
N LYS A 55 1.19 -4.92 1.33
CA LYS A 55 0.81 -6.28 1.71
C LYS A 55 -0.58 -6.27 2.33
N LYS A 56 -1.30 -7.36 2.11
CA LYS A 56 -2.63 -7.61 2.71
C LYS A 56 -2.51 -8.77 3.69
N ILE A 57 -3.05 -8.59 4.89
CA ILE A 57 -3.20 -9.67 5.88
C ILE A 57 -4.60 -10.27 5.84
N ILE A 58 -4.79 -11.41 6.51
CA ILE A 58 -6.04 -12.18 6.52
C ILE A 58 -7.26 -11.36 6.98
N ASP A 59 -7.08 -10.42 7.91
CA ASP A 59 -8.14 -9.56 8.48
C ASP A 59 -8.48 -8.34 7.61
N GLN A 60 -8.21 -8.38 6.30
CA GLN A 60 -8.39 -7.26 5.38
C GLN A 60 -7.66 -5.96 5.80
N ARG A 61 -6.57 -6.09 6.54
CA ARG A 61 -5.69 -4.96 6.84
C ARG A 61 -4.51 -4.93 5.90
N TYR A 62 -3.96 -3.75 5.75
CA TYR A 62 -2.94 -3.46 4.77
C TYR A 62 -1.80 -2.69 5.43
N TYR A 63 -0.59 -2.97 4.97
CA TYR A 63 0.60 -2.23 5.38
C TYR A 63 1.54 -2.05 4.20
N ARG A 64 2.37 -1.02 4.30
CA ARG A 64 3.49 -0.80 3.41
C ARG A 64 4.67 -1.63 3.90
N ASP A 65 5.13 -2.58 3.10
CA ASP A 65 6.32 -3.37 3.39
C ASP A 65 7.58 -2.64 2.90
N ASN A 66 8.61 -2.61 3.73
CA ASN A 66 9.93 -2.08 3.36
C ASN A 66 10.70 -3.15 2.59
N TYR A 67 10.22 -3.58 1.42
CA TYR A 67 11.11 -4.26 0.49
C TYR A 67 12.08 -3.20 -0.03
N THR A 68 13.29 -3.18 0.53
CA THR A 68 14.38 -2.33 0.10
C THR A 68 14.66 -2.63 -1.36
N ASP A 69 14.31 -1.70 -2.25
CA ASP A 69 14.90 -1.68 -3.58
C ASP A 69 16.41 -1.49 -3.37
N TYR A 70 17.20 -2.55 -3.55
CA TYR A 70 18.67 -2.52 -3.50
C TYR A 70 19.28 -1.75 -4.69
N THR A 71 18.52 -0.85 -5.33
CA THR A 71 18.91 -0.24 -6.60
C THR A 71 18.70 1.27 -6.60
N GLN A 72 19.24 1.98 -5.61
CA GLN A 72 19.73 3.35 -5.80
C GLN A 72 20.99 3.59 -4.92
N VAL A 73 22.15 3.17 -5.44
CA VAL A 73 23.47 3.76 -5.15
C VAL A 73 23.99 4.33 -6.46
#